data_AF-A0A354XXR5-F1
#
_entry.id   AF-A0A354XXR5-F1
#
_cell.length_a   1.000
_cell.length_b   1.000
_cell.length_c   1.000
_cell.angle_alpha   90.00
_cell.angle_beta   90.00
_cell.angle_gamma   90.00
#
_symmetry.space_group_name_H-M   'P 1'
#
loop_
_entity.id
_entity.type
_entity.pdbx_description
1 polymer ?
#
loop_
_entity_poly.entity_id
_entity_poly.type
_entity_poly.pdbx_seq_one_letter_code
_entity_poly.pdbx_strand_id
1 'polypeptide(L)'
;MEKPNLNKLTEELDFECLSGKTLLDRIPQSAYVSDLLSDVMGKARAGMIWVTSQVHKNIVAVASLKELSAIVIVNERPVEKELLEQAENEEVVVLASNL
;
A
#
# COMPACT_ATOMS: atom_id res chain seq x y z
N MET A 1 3.00 23.88 -1.22
CA MET A 1 3.56 22.82 -0.34
C MET A 1 4.02 21.68 -1.24
N GLU A 2 5.19 21.13 -0.96
CA GLU A 2 5.70 19.93 -1.63
C GLU A 2 4.89 18.72 -1.17
N LYS A 3 4.55 17.80 -2.09
CA LYS A 3 3.83 16.57 -1.71
C LYS A 3 4.79 15.65 -0.94
N PRO A 4 4.40 15.10 0.22
CA PRO A 4 5.24 14.16 0.95
C PRO A 4 5.44 12.87 0.12
N ASN A 5 6.63 12.28 0.16
CA ASN A 5 6.88 10.94 -0.35
C ASN A 5 6.43 9.89 0.69
N LEU A 6 6.47 8.60 0.31
CA LEU A 6 6.09 7.51 1.22
C LEU A 6 6.98 7.48 2.46
N ASN A 7 8.29 7.72 2.35
CA ASN A 7 9.19 7.74 3.51
C ASN A 7 8.72 8.74 4.57
N LYS A 8 8.42 9.97 4.14
CA LYS A 8 7.92 11.01 5.04
C LYS A 8 6.56 10.66 5.65
N LEU A 9 5.66 10.04 4.89
CA LEU A 9 4.37 9.57 5.43
C LEU A 9 4.56 8.45 6.45
N THR A 10 5.47 7.51 6.19
CA THR A 10 5.82 6.43 7.12
C THR A 10 6.34 6.98 8.45
N GLU A 11 7.22 7.99 8.40
CA GLU A 11 7.76 8.65 9.61
C GLU A 11 6.71 9.49 10.36
N GLU A 12 5.92 10.31 9.66
CA GLU A 12 4.96 11.22 10.30
C GLU A 12 3.73 10.49 10.88
N LEU A 13 3.35 9.35 10.31
CA LEU A 13 2.18 8.58 10.70
C LEU A 13 2.51 7.29 11.46
N ASP A 14 3.78 7.06 11.76
CA ASP A 14 4.28 5.88 12.49
C ASP A 14 3.85 4.56 11.84
N PHE A 15 3.99 4.46 10.51
CA PHE A 15 3.72 3.23 9.78
C PHE A 15 4.93 2.29 9.82
N GLU A 16 4.67 0.99 9.88
CA GLU A 16 5.69 -0.02 9.66
C GLU A 16 5.80 -0.35 8.17
N CYS A 17 6.98 -0.20 7.58
CA CYS A 17 7.23 -0.65 6.22
C CYS A 17 7.53 -2.15 6.19
N LEU A 18 6.53 -2.94 5.78
CA LEU A 18 6.59 -4.39 5.70
C LEU A 18 7.22 -4.89 4.39
N SER A 19 7.12 -4.12 3.31
CA SER A 19 7.72 -4.44 2.00
C SER A 19 8.03 -3.19 1.19
N GLY A 20 9.01 -3.27 0.28
CA GLY A 20 9.30 -2.23 -0.70
C GLY A 20 10.11 -1.06 -0.13
N LYS A 21 11.01 -1.32 0.82
CA LYS A 21 11.82 -0.29 1.51
C LYS A 21 12.62 0.61 0.56
N THR A 22 13.08 0.07 -0.58
CA THR A 22 13.83 0.81 -1.60
C THR A 22 12.95 1.72 -2.47
N LEU A 23 11.63 1.66 -2.29
CA LEU A 23 10.63 2.37 -3.10
C LEU A 23 9.95 3.51 -2.32
N LEU A 24 10.40 3.80 -1.10
CA LEU A 24 9.80 4.81 -0.22
C LEU A 24 10.00 6.26 -0.73
N ASP A 25 10.85 6.48 -1.71
CA ASP A 25 10.99 7.78 -2.39
C ASP A 25 9.83 8.12 -3.34
N ARG A 26 8.93 7.16 -3.61
CA ARG A 26 7.74 7.39 -4.45
C ARG A 26 6.85 8.50 -3.85
N ILE A 27 6.36 9.39 -4.72
CA ILE A 27 5.45 10.47 -4.33
C ILE A 27 4.01 10.06 -4.64
N PRO A 28 3.20 9.71 -3.62
CA PRO A 28 1.79 9.39 -3.83
C PRO A 28 1.00 10.61 -4.30
N GLN A 29 0.08 10.40 -5.23
CA GLN A 29 -0.72 11.46 -5.83
C GLN A 29 -1.99 11.77 -5.03
N SER A 30 -2.62 10.73 -4.49
CA SER A 30 -3.81 10.75 -3.65
C SER A 30 -3.98 9.38 -2.97
N ALA A 31 -5.09 9.16 -2.26
CA ALA A 31 -5.41 7.87 -1.66
C ALA A 31 -6.81 7.38 -2.07
N TYR A 32 -7.02 6.07 -2.03
CA TYR A 32 -8.31 5.40 -2.24
C TYR A 32 -8.56 4.44 -1.08
N VAL A 33 -9.76 4.47 -0.49
CA VAL A 33 -10.13 3.68 0.69
C VAL A 33 -11.28 2.77 0.31
N SER A 34 -11.07 1.46 0.38
CA SER A 34 -12.11 0.45 0.13
C SER A 34 -11.59 -0.94 0.47
N ASP A 35 -12.45 -1.81 0.98
CA ASP A 35 -12.13 -3.23 1.19
C ASP A 35 -12.67 -4.13 0.07
N LEU A 36 -13.41 -3.56 -0.88
CA LEU A 36 -13.96 -4.28 -2.01
C LEU A 36 -12.95 -4.26 -3.17
N LEU A 37 -12.35 -5.42 -3.47
CA LEU A 37 -11.40 -5.56 -4.57
C LEU A 37 -11.94 -5.02 -5.91
N SER A 38 -13.20 -5.30 -6.23
CA SER A 38 -13.85 -4.85 -7.46
C SER A 38 -13.97 -3.32 -7.53
N ASP A 39 -14.19 -2.67 -6.39
CA ASP A 39 -14.31 -1.22 -6.30
C ASP A 39 -12.95 -0.55 -6.54
N VAL A 40 -11.88 -1.10 -5.95
CA VAL A 40 -10.49 -0.65 -6.13
C VAL A 40 -10.04 -0.87 -7.57
N MET A 41 -10.29 -2.05 -8.14
CA MET A 41 -9.98 -2.36 -9.54
C MET A 41 -10.67 -1.39 -10.49
N GLY A 42 -11.94 -1.06 -10.24
CA GLY A 42 -12.74 -0.19 -11.09
C GLY A 42 -12.42 1.31 -10.95
N LYS A 43 -12.01 1.78 -9.76
CA LYS A 43 -11.97 3.23 -9.46
C LYS A 43 -10.61 3.77 -9.02
N ALA A 44 -9.73 2.96 -8.43
CA ALA A 44 -8.39 3.42 -8.06
C ALA A 44 -7.60 3.81 -9.32
N ARG A 45 -6.65 4.73 -9.18
CA ARG A 45 -5.82 5.24 -10.28
C ARG A 45 -4.33 5.09 -9.93
N ALA A 46 -3.51 5.06 -10.96
CA ALA A 46 -2.07 5.01 -10.82
C ALA A 46 -1.55 6.11 -9.89
N GLY A 47 -0.55 5.77 -9.08
CA GLY A 47 0.05 6.66 -8.09
C GLY A 47 -0.80 6.91 -6.84
N MET A 48 -1.93 6.22 -6.67
CA MET A 48 -2.70 6.29 -5.42
C MET A 48 -2.12 5.38 -4.34
N ILE A 49 -2.29 5.74 -3.08
CA ILE A 49 -2.20 4.80 -1.95
C ILE A 49 -3.55 4.11 -1.79
N TRP A 50 -3.56 2.80 -1.56
CA TRP A 50 -4.77 2.08 -1.20
C TRP A 50 -4.78 1.72 0.28
N VAL A 51 -5.78 2.19 1.00
CA VAL A 51 -6.01 1.88 2.42
C VAL A 51 -7.07 0.79 2.54
N THR A 52 -6.75 -0.31 3.22
CA THR A 52 -7.64 -1.48 3.36
C THR A 52 -7.35 -2.29 4.63
N SER A 53 -8.34 -3.06 5.08
CA SER A 53 -8.22 -4.10 6.13
C SER A 53 -7.96 -5.50 5.56
N GLN A 54 -7.82 -5.64 4.25
CA GLN A 54 -7.52 -6.90 3.58
C GLN A 54 -6.04 -7.28 3.77
N VAL A 55 -5.76 -8.56 4.00
CA VAL A 55 -4.39 -9.11 4.19
C VAL A 55 -4.10 -10.33 3.30
N HIS A 56 -4.96 -10.60 2.33
CA HIS A 56 -4.75 -11.68 1.37
C HIS A 56 -3.92 -11.18 0.19
N LYS A 57 -3.07 -12.04 -0.38
CA LYS A 57 -2.15 -11.71 -1.48
C LYS A 57 -2.77 -11.03 -2.72
N ASN A 58 -4.09 -11.18 -2.90
CA ASN A 58 -4.83 -10.53 -3.98
C ASN A 58 -4.72 -9.00 -3.95
N ILE A 59 -4.50 -8.40 -2.78
CA ILE A 59 -4.33 -6.94 -2.69
C ILE A 59 -3.05 -6.49 -3.40
N VAL A 60 -2.00 -7.31 -3.39
CA VAL A 60 -0.74 -7.03 -4.09
C VAL A 60 -0.97 -7.05 -5.59
N ALA A 61 -1.59 -8.12 -6.10
CA ALA A 61 -1.90 -8.24 -7.52
C ALA A 61 -2.76 -7.09 -8.05
N VAL A 62 -3.75 -6.63 -7.27
CA VAL A 62 -4.57 -5.47 -7.63
C VAL A 62 -3.75 -4.18 -7.58
N ALA A 63 -2.94 -3.97 -6.54
CA ALA A 63 -2.12 -2.76 -6.42
C ALA A 63 -1.10 -2.64 -7.55
N SER A 64 -0.46 -3.74 -7.91
CA SER A 64 0.45 -3.86 -9.05
C SER A 64 -0.26 -3.55 -10.37
N LEU A 65 -1.39 -4.21 -10.66
CA LEU A 65 -2.20 -3.97 -11.86
C LEU A 65 -2.67 -2.51 -11.99
N LYS A 66 -2.94 -1.85 -10.85
CA LYS A 66 -3.42 -0.47 -10.80
C LYS A 66 -2.31 0.56 -10.68
N GLU A 67 -1.04 0.14 -10.68
CA GLU A 67 0.15 0.98 -10.53
C GLU A 67 0.07 1.88 -9.28
N LEU A 68 -0.38 1.31 -8.16
CA LEU A 68 -0.53 2.03 -6.90
C LEU A 68 0.84 2.29 -6.27
N SER A 69 0.96 3.43 -5.57
CA SER A 69 2.21 3.80 -4.90
C SER A 69 2.49 2.90 -3.70
N ALA A 70 1.46 2.55 -2.93
CA ALA A 70 1.56 1.69 -1.76
C ALA A 70 0.18 1.12 -1.38
N ILE A 71 0.20 0.06 -0.56
CA ILE A 71 -0.93 -0.42 0.21
C ILE A 71 -0.68 -0.08 1.68
N VAL A 72 -1.69 0.46 2.36
CA VAL A 72 -1.69 0.67 3.82
C VAL A 72 -2.72 -0.28 4.43
N ILE A 73 -2.23 -1.22 5.23
CA ILE A 73 -3.05 -2.18 5.97
C ILE A 73 -3.38 -1.59 7.34
N VAL A 74 -4.68 -1.55 7.68
CA VAL A 74 -5.19 -1.01 8.95
C VAL A 74 -5.79 -2.10 9.86
N ASN A 75 -6.03 -1.76 11.13
CA ASN A 75 -6.55 -2.61 12.20
C ASN A 75 -5.59 -3.71 12.68
N GLU A 76 -4.28 -3.44 12.67
CA GLU A 76 -3.25 -4.31 13.29
C GLU A 76 -3.32 -5.79 12.85
N ARG A 77 -3.71 -6.03 11.60
CA ARG A 77 -3.93 -7.39 11.10
C ARG A 77 -2.62 -8.11 10.80
N PRO A 78 -2.48 -9.38 11.19
CA PRO A 78 -1.29 -10.16 10.86
C PRO A 78 -1.20 -10.37 9.35
N VAL A 79 -0.05 -10.01 8.79
CA VAL A 79 0.25 -10.15 7.37
C VAL A 79 1.05 -11.44 7.16
N GLU A 80 0.55 -12.30 6.29
CA GLU A 80 1.23 -13.55 5.97
C GLU A 80 2.47 -13.32 5.10
N LYS A 81 3.48 -14.18 5.28
CA LYS A 81 4.75 -14.11 4.54
C LYS A 81 4.54 -14.17 3.02
N GLU A 82 3.57 -14.96 2.55
CA GLU A 82 3.26 -15.09 1.13
C GLU A 82 2.86 -13.74 0.50
N LEU A 83 2.13 -12.90 1.23
CA LEU A 83 1.78 -11.56 0.76
C LEU A 83 3.03 -10.69 0.60
N LEU A 84 3.92 -10.69 1.59
CA LEU A 84 5.14 -9.88 1.57
C LEU A 84 6.11 -10.35 0.47
N GLU A 85 6.25 -11.66 0.28
CA GLU A 85 7.05 -12.23 -0.81
C GLU A 85 6.51 -11.80 -2.18
N GLN A 86 5.19 -11.84 -2.37
CA GLN A 86 4.59 -11.35 -3.61
C GLN A 86 4.78 -9.84 -3.78
N ALA A 87 4.65 -9.06 -2.71
CA ALA A 87 4.83 -7.61 -2.74
C ALA A 87 6.25 -7.20 -3.14
N GLU A 88 7.28 -7.87 -2.61
CA GLU A 88 8.67 -7.66 -3.03
C GLU A 88 8.86 -7.99 -4.51
N ASN A 89 8.33 -9.14 -4.97
CA ASN A 89 8.46 -9.57 -6.38
C ASN A 89 7.76 -8.63 -7.36
N GLU A 90 6.66 -8.01 -6.95
CA GLU A 90 5.87 -7.09 -7.79
C GLU A 90 6.20 -5.61 -7.55
N GLU A 91 7.24 -5.31 -6.76
CA GLU A 91 7.65 -3.94 -6.42
C GLU A 91 6.50 -3.08 -5.82
N VAL A 92 5.67 -3.70 -4.99
CA VAL A 92 4.56 -3.06 -4.29
C VAL A 92 4.97 -2.74 -2.86
N VAL A 93 4.87 -1.47 -2.47
CA VAL A 93 5.11 -1.05 -1.08
C VAL A 93 3.92 -1.47 -0.21
N VAL A 94 4.20 -2.18 0.89
CA VAL A 94 3.19 -2.52 1.90
C VAL A 94 3.57 -1.87 3.21
N LEU A 95 2.64 -1.08 3.73
CA LEU A 95 2.75 -0.37 5.01
C LEU A 95 1.68 -0.91 5.97
N ALA A 96 2.01 -1.03 7.25
CA ALA A 96 1.05 -1.34 8.30
C ALA A 96 0.87 -0.12 9.21
N SER A 97 -0.39 0.15 9.57
CA SER A 97 -0.76 1.17 10.55
C SER A 97 -1.05 0.53 11.90
N ASN A 98 -0.61 1.20 12.97
CA ASN A 98 -0.92 0.84 14.36
C ASN A 98 -2.29 1.38 14.82
N LEU A 99 -3.21 1.63 13.87
CA LEU A 99 -4.54 2.21 14.09
C LEU A 99 -5.63 1.19 13.73
#